data_AF-A0A225VW07-F1
#
_entry.id   AF-A0A225VW07-F1
#
_cell.length_a   1.000
_cell.length_b   1.000
_cell.length_c   1.000
_cell.angle_alpha   90.00
_cell.angle_beta   90.00
_cell.angle_gamma   90.00
#
_symmetry.space_group_name_H-M   'P 1'
#
loop_
_entity.id
_entity.type
_entity.pdbx_description
1 polymer ?
#
loop_
_entity_poly.entity_id
_entity_poly.type
_entity_poly.pdbx_seq_one_letter_code
_entity_poly.pdbx_strand_id
1 'polypeptide(L)'
;MKADSVCVYILALGSLLSSTSTSSSTVTAKEINADPGCTGRTTTIYSTITEDVCRDGMTCTPESGWTNSVSSEYKFCNYDQAGYLRYAFPNVQYLLFEYFEDNECKTLIQSSAILADGKCHSSVHYTLMFKTGDDGTAYVLSRGIDCDRGPWSNFTEPIPKTMINTGKCFVGEHTIAKVYLVNGSTSSSTSTSANTSVATSATNGRGTANTTASSSAMRTTLSMLILAIASTFAAI
;
A
#
# COMPACT_ATOMS: atom_id res chain seq x y z
N MET A 1 60.20 18.31 -19.88
CA MET A 1 59.39 19.32 -19.17
C MET A 1 58.49 19.95 -20.22
N LYS A 2 57.21 19.54 -20.28
CA LYS A 2 56.01 20.31 -19.86
C LYS A 2 55.85 21.61 -20.65
N ALA A 3 54.73 21.94 -21.29
CA ALA A 3 53.43 21.30 -21.44
C ALA A 3 52.74 21.96 -22.66
N ASP A 4 52.14 21.17 -23.55
CA ASP A 4 51.24 21.71 -24.58
C ASP A 4 49.79 21.72 -24.07
N SER A 5 49.19 22.89 -24.26
CA SER A 5 47.88 23.30 -23.79
C SER A 5 46.78 22.66 -24.66
N VAL A 6 45.91 21.86 -24.05
CA VAL A 6 44.69 21.35 -24.70
C VAL A 6 43.49 22.08 -24.10
N CYS A 7 42.88 22.96 -24.90
CA CYS A 7 41.57 23.53 -24.63
C CYS A 7 40.49 22.46 -24.87
N VAL A 8 39.83 22.01 -23.80
CA VAL A 8 38.65 21.14 -23.90
C VAL A 8 37.41 22.04 -23.89
N TYR A 9 36.70 22.10 -25.02
CA TYR A 9 35.35 22.65 -25.10
C TYR A 9 34.38 21.66 -24.45
N ILE A 10 33.93 21.96 -23.22
CA ILE A 10 32.83 21.24 -22.60
C ILE A 10 31.53 21.88 -23.13
N LEU A 11 30.92 21.24 -24.12
CA LEU A 11 29.51 21.49 -24.49
C LEU A 11 28.63 20.96 -23.36
N ALA A 12 28.24 21.86 -22.46
CA ALA A 12 27.17 21.59 -21.49
C ALA A 12 25.84 21.57 -22.24
N LEU A 13 25.37 20.38 -22.61
CA LEU A 13 23.95 20.14 -22.88
C LEU A 13 23.21 20.24 -21.54
N GLY A 14 22.86 21.47 -21.18
CA GLY A 14 21.94 21.76 -20.09
C GLY A 14 20.56 21.24 -20.49
N SER A 15 20.22 20.05 -20.00
CA SER A 15 18.85 19.54 -20.03
C SER A 15 17.96 20.53 -19.29
N LEU A 16 17.20 21.31 -20.05
CA LEU A 16 15.93 21.87 -19.60
C LEU A 16 15.13 20.72 -18.99
N LEU A 17 14.71 20.87 -17.73
CA LEU A 17 13.47 20.36 -17.13
C LEU A 17 13.48 20.75 -15.64
N SER A 18 13.50 22.06 -15.37
CA SER A 18 13.02 22.58 -14.09
C SER A 18 11.53 22.86 -14.23
N SER A 19 10.74 21.82 -14.01
CA SER A 19 9.31 21.92 -13.77
C SER A 19 9.04 21.46 -12.34
N THR A 20 9.51 22.21 -11.34
CA THR A 20 9.02 22.08 -9.97
C THR A 20 7.62 22.68 -9.91
N SER A 21 6.63 21.92 -10.35
CA SER A 21 5.22 22.14 -10.06
C SER A 21 4.87 21.32 -8.82
N THR A 22 5.27 21.79 -7.64
CA THR A 22 4.65 21.36 -6.38
C THR A 22 3.28 22.02 -6.27
N SER A 23 2.36 21.61 -7.12
CA SER A 23 0.94 21.72 -6.80
C SER A 23 0.67 20.59 -5.83
N SER A 24 0.45 20.88 -4.55
CA SER A 24 -0.04 19.88 -3.60
C SER A 24 -1.48 19.55 -4.01
N SER A 25 -1.64 18.71 -5.04
CA SER A 25 -2.95 18.25 -5.48
C SER A 25 -3.53 17.43 -4.33
N THR A 26 -4.56 17.98 -3.68
CA THR A 26 -5.33 17.24 -2.69
C THR A 26 -6.12 16.16 -3.41
N VAL A 27 -6.19 14.97 -2.82
CA VAL A 27 -6.99 13.88 -3.34
C VAL A 27 -8.26 13.71 -2.51
N THR A 28 -9.30 13.19 -3.17
CA THR A 28 -10.43 12.56 -2.48
C THR A 28 -10.13 11.08 -2.36
N ALA A 29 -10.03 10.57 -1.14
CA ALA A 29 -9.87 9.15 -0.88
C ALA A 29 -11.13 8.58 -0.23
N LYS A 30 -11.62 7.48 -0.77
CA LYS A 30 -12.66 6.63 -0.18
C LYS A 30 -12.01 5.36 0.34
N GLU A 31 -12.25 5.03 1.59
CA GLU A 31 -11.59 3.95 2.32
C GLU A 31 -12.63 3.00 2.90
N ILE A 32 -12.44 1.70 2.72
CA ILE A 32 -13.28 0.65 3.29
C ILE A 32 -12.48 -0.16 4.32
N ASN A 33 -13.04 -0.27 5.53
CA ASN A 33 -12.46 -1.03 6.64
C ASN A 33 -13.34 -2.21 7.04
N ALA A 34 -12.74 -3.23 7.66
CA ALA A 34 -13.39 -4.47 8.06
C ALA A 34 -14.36 -4.33 9.25
N ASP A 35 -14.21 -3.26 10.04
CA ASP A 35 -14.85 -3.16 11.36
C ASP A 35 -16.05 -2.20 11.38
N PRO A 36 -17.04 -2.46 12.27
CA PRO A 36 -18.33 -1.76 12.31
C PRO A 36 -18.31 -0.30 12.78
N GLY A 37 -17.15 0.26 13.12
CA GLY A 37 -17.07 1.45 13.98
C GLY A 37 -16.40 2.66 13.35
N CYS A 38 -17.14 3.78 13.26
CA CYS A 38 -16.55 5.12 13.15
C CYS A 38 -15.86 5.60 14.44
N THR A 39 -15.85 4.75 15.48
CA THR A 39 -15.26 5.02 16.80
C THR A 39 -13.82 4.53 16.93
N GLY A 40 -13.35 3.71 15.99
CA GLY A 40 -11.98 3.20 15.95
C GLY A 40 -11.66 2.70 14.55
N ARG A 41 -10.86 3.49 13.81
CA ARG A 41 -10.43 3.14 12.46
C ARG A 41 -9.53 1.91 12.51
N THR A 42 -9.86 0.88 11.74
CA THR A 42 -9.04 -0.33 11.60
C THR A 42 -8.29 -0.34 10.28
N THR A 43 -7.56 -1.42 9.99
CA THR A 43 -6.75 -1.50 8.78
C THR A 43 -7.63 -1.40 7.54
N THR A 44 -7.25 -0.51 6.62
CA THR A 44 -7.89 -0.38 5.32
C THR A 44 -7.78 -1.67 4.53
N ILE A 45 -8.92 -2.16 4.03
CA ILE A 45 -8.97 -3.30 3.11
C ILE A 45 -8.77 -2.81 1.67
N TYR A 46 -9.52 -1.76 1.32
CA TYR A 46 -9.61 -1.24 -0.03
C TYR A 46 -9.78 0.27 0.02
N SER A 47 -9.16 0.98 -0.91
CA SER A 47 -9.42 2.39 -1.10
C SER A 47 -9.37 2.80 -2.56
N THR A 48 -10.18 3.80 -2.92
CA THR A 48 -10.13 4.51 -4.20
C THR A 48 -9.69 5.95 -3.93
N ILE A 49 -8.80 6.47 -4.77
CA ILE A 49 -8.18 7.78 -4.66
C ILE A 49 -8.35 8.49 -5.99
N THR A 50 -8.99 9.65 -5.99
CA THR A 50 -9.19 10.48 -7.18
C THR A 50 -8.60 11.86 -6.95
N GLU A 51 -7.94 12.41 -7.97
CA GLU A 51 -7.56 13.82 -7.95
C GLU A 51 -8.83 14.66 -8.09
N ASP A 52 -9.25 15.28 -7.00
CA ASP A 52 -10.41 16.18 -7.00
C ASP A 52 -10.28 17.18 -5.84
N VAL A 53 -10.79 18.39 -6.06
CA VAL A 53 -10.84 19.44 -5.06
C VAL A 53 -11.99 19.13 -4.09
N CYS A 54 -11.70 18.36 -3.06
CA CYS A 54 -12.67 18.14 -2.01
C CYS A 54 -12.56 19.20 -0.91
N ARG A 55 -13.73 19.71 -0.48
CA ARG A 55 -13.85 20.81 0.49
C ARG A 55 -14.22 20.35 1.89
N ASP A 56 -14.79 19.16 1.99
CA ASP A 56 -15.28 18.61 3.25
C ASP A 56 -14.16 17.79 3.89
N GLY A 57 -14.01 17.85 5.21
CA GLY A 57 -12.96 17.13 5.93
C GLY A 57 -13.13 15.61 5.91
N MET A 58 -12.79 14.97 7.02
CA MET A 58 -13.01 13.53 7.17
C MET A 58 -14.47 13.24 7.49
N THR A 59 -15.12 12.36 6.73
CA THR A 59 -16.42 11.79 7.10
C THR A 59 -16.30 10.29 7.27
N CYS A 60 -17.14 9.71 8.13
CA CYS A 60 -17.24 8.26 8.31
C CYS A 60 -18.70 7.84 8.33
N THR A 61 -19.01 6.77 7.61
CA THR A 61 -20.34 6.16 7.57
C THR A 61 -20.19 4.69 7.99
N PRO A 62 -20.82 4.25 9.10
CA PRO A 62 -20.89 2.84 9.43
C PRO A 62 -21.87 2.14 8.47
N GLU A 63 -21.56 0.91 8.12
CA GLU A 63 -22.33 0.12 7.17
C GLU A 63 -22.64 -1.25 7.76
N SER A 64 -23.86 -1.72 7.47
CA SER A 64 -24.35 -3.04 7.89
C SER A 64 -24.96 -3.75 6.70
N GLY A 65 -24.42 -4.93 6.38
CA GLY A 65 -24.88 -5.79 5.31
C GLY A 65 -25.83 -6.89 5.79
N TRP A 66 -26.31 -7.70 4.84
CA TRP A 66 -27.30 -8.76 5.12
C TRP A 66 -26.70 -9.90 5.97
N THR A 67 -25.42 -10.22 5.81
CA THR A 67 -24.78 -11.42 6.37
C THR A 67 -24.14 -11.20 7.75
N ASN A 68 -24.66 -10.28 8.56
CA ASN A 68 -23.98 -9.72 9.73
C ASN A 68 -22.60 -9.10 9.39
N SER A 69 -22.34 -8.86 8.11
CA SER A 69 -21.17 -8.12 7.66
C SER A 69 -21.34 -6.68 8.08
N VAL A 70 -20.24 -6.10 8.54
CA VAL A 70 -20.17 -4.73 8.98
C VAL A 70 -18.92 -4.12 8.40
N SER A 71 -18.99 -2.84 8.08
CA SER A 71 -17.84 -2.07 7.62
C SER A 71 -18.01 -0.61 7.99
N SER A 72 -17.00 0.17 7.67
CA SER A 72 -17.10 1.62 7.69
C SER A 72 -16.46 2.17 6.41
N GLU A 73 -17.16 3.10 5.76
CA GLU A 73 -16.61 3.91 4.67
C GLU A 73 -16.12 5.24 5.25
N TYR A 74 -14.85 5.55 5.06
CA TYR A 74 -14.30 6.88 5.31
C TYR A 74 -14.09 7.64 4.00
N LYS A 75 -14.34 8.94 4.04
CA LYS A 75 -13.95 9.88 2.98
C LYS A 75 -12.94 10.88 3.54
N PHE A 76 -11.81 11.05 2.85
CA PHE A 76 -10.76 12.00 3.21
C PHE A 76 -10.47 12.95 2.05
N CYS A 77 -10.07 14.19 2.38
CA CYS A 77 -9.95 15.27 1.40
C CYS A 77 -8.74 16.21 1.61
N ASN A 78 -7.90 15.93 2.61
CA ASN A 78 -6.81 16.83 3.02
C ASN A 78 -5.42 16.17 2.92
N TYR A 79 -5.29 15.19 2.02
CA TYR A 79 -4.04 14.48 1.80
C TYR A 79 -3.64 14.62 0.33
N ASP A 80 -2.35 14.55 0.03
CA ASP A 80 -1.89 14.07 -1.27
C ASP A 80 -1.97 12.53 -1.29
N GLN A 81 -1.83 11.91 -2.46
CA GLN A 81 -1.92 10.45 -2.58
C GLN A 81 -0.92 9.72 -1.68
N ALA A 82 0.34 10.18 -1.65
CA ALA A 82 1.39 9.54 -0.87
C ALA A 82 1.16 9.65 0.65
N GLY A 83 0.72 10.82 1.13
CA GLY A 83 0.35 11.07 2.51
C GLY A 83 -0.86 10.24 2.94
N TYR A 84 -1.88 10.14 2.07
CA TYR A 84 -3.03 9.27 2.32
C TYR A 84 -2.61 7.81 2.42
N LEU A 85 -1.85 7.28 1.46
CA LEU A 85 -1.46 5.86 1.45
C LEU A 85 -0.64 5.47 2.70
N ARG A 86 0.26 6.35 3.15
CA ARG A 86 1.00 6.18 4.41
C ARG A 86 0.09 6.15 5.63
N TYR A 87 -0.94 7.00 5.64
CA TYR A 87 -1.94 7.03 6.71
C TYR A 87 -2.85 5.79 6.65
N ALA A 88 -3.18 5.34 5.44
CA ALA A 88 -4.13 4.28 5.20
C ALA A 88 -3.58 2.90 5.56
N PHE A 89 -2.33 2.65 5.18
CA PHE A 89 -1.67 1.35 5.26
C PHE A 89 -0.38 1.40 6.11
N PRO A 90 -0.45 1.79 7.40
CA PRO A 90 0.74 1.92 8.22
C PRO A 90 1.37 0.54 8.47
N ASN A 91 2.63 0.37 8.07
CA ASN A 91 3.42 -0.85 8.29
C ASN A 91 2.82 -2.14 7.69
N VAL A 92 1.93 -2.03 6.71
CA VAL A 92 1.37 -3.18 5.99
C VAL A 92 1.69 -3.07 4.51
N GLN A 93 1.77 -4.21 3.84
CA GLN A 93 1.93 -4.24 2.39
C GLN A 93 0.58 -4.00 1.72
N TYR A 94 0.58 -3.23 0.63
CA TYR A 94 -0.60 -3.01 -0.20
C TYR A 94 -0.22 -3.03 -1.68
N LEU A 95 -1.19 -3.41 -2.52
CA LEU A 95 -1.09 -3.35 -3.96
C LEU A 95 -1.78 -2.07 -4.43
N LEU A 96 -1.03 -1.18 -5.07
CA LEU A 96 -1.51 0.07 -5.66
C LEU A 96 -1.69 -0.12 -7.16
N PHE A 97 -2.90 0.15 -7.63
CA PHE A 97 -3.23 0.32 -9.04
C PHE A 97 -3.36 1.81 -9.31
N GLU A 98 -2.65 2.30 -10.31
CA GLU A 98 -2.91 3.59 -10.93
C GLU A 98 -3.60 3.30 -12.26
N TYR A 99 -4.89 3.61 -12.38
CA TYR A 99 -5.67 3.33 -13.58
C TYR A 99 -5.57 4.48 -14.57
N PHE A 100 -5.48 4.16 -15.85
CA PHE A 100 -5.32 5.14 -16.93
C PHE A 100 -6.41 4.97 -17.98
N GLU A 101 -6.71 6.07 -18.69
CA GLU A 101 -7.65 6.07 -19.82
C GLU A 101 -7.01 5.49 -21.11
N ASP A 102 -5.70 5.65 -21.27
CA ASP A 102 -4.95 5.29 -22.47
C ASP A 102 -3.95 4.15 -22.25
N ASN A 103 -3.73 3.34 -23.29
CA ASN A 103 -2.82 2.18 -23.29
C ASN A 103 -1.35 2.55 -23.08
N GLU A 104 -0.98 3.83 -23.16
CA GLU A 104 0.35 4.33 -22.87
C GLU A 104 0.50 4.81 -21.41
N CYS A 105 -0.56 4.73 -20.61
CA CYS A 105 -0.62 5.17 -19.22
C CYS A 105 -0.16 6.63 -19.03
N LYS A 106 -0.75 7.56 -19.80
CA LYS A 106 -0.48 9.01 -19.76
C LYS A 106 -1.52 9.79 -18.95
N THR A 107 -2.80 9.43 -19.06
CA THR A 107 -3.93 10.12 -18.42
C THR A 107 -4.43 9.28 -17.25
N LEU A 108 -3.98 9.62 -16.04
CA LEU A 108 -4.42 8.97 -14.80
C LEU A 108 -5.89 9.32 -14.54
N ILE A 109 -6.73 8.32 -14.30
CA ILE A 109 -8.16 8.51 -13.98
C ILE A 109 -8.46 8.33 -12.49
N GLN A 110 -7.84 7.34 -11.85
CA GLN A 110 -7.97 7.08 -10.42
C GLN A 110 -6.82 6.18 -9.97
N SER A 111 -6.60 6.11 -8.67
CA SER A 111 -5.81 5.05 -8.06
C SER A 111 -6.66 4.21 -7.13
N SER A 112 -6.36 2.93 -7.00
CA SER A 112 -6.91 2.07 -5.94
C SER A 112 -5.81 1.36 -5.19
N ALA A 113 -5.94 1.26 -3.88
CA ALA A 113 -5.01 0.50 -3.05
C ALA A 113 -5.74 -0.61 -2.29
N ILE A 114 -5.15 -1.81 -2.31
CA ILE A 114 -5.72 -3.03 -1.75
C ILE A 114 -4.75 -3.63 -0.76
N LEU A 115 -5.22 -4.00 0.43
CA LEU A 115 -4.41 -4.66 1.44
C LEU A 115 -3.82 -5.98 0.91
N ALA A 116 -2.51 -6.13 1.03
CA ALA A 116 -1.75 -7.26 0.49
C ALA A 116 -1.05 -8.06 1.60
N ASP A 117 -1.78 -8.40 2.66
CA ASP A 117 -1.25 -9.14 3.82
C ASP A 117 -1.42 -10.67 3.71
N GLY A 118 -1.95 -11.15 2.57
CA GLY A 118 -2.20 -12.57 2.31
C GLY A 118 -3.41 -13.15 3.05
N LYS A 119 -4.17 -12.33 3.79
CA LYS A 119 -5.36 -12.76 4.53
C LYS A 119 -6.63 -12.41 3.78
N CYS A 120 -7.71 -13.09 4.15
CA CYS A 120 -9.04 -12.73 3.71
C CYS A 120 -9.59 -11.61 4.58
N HIS A 121 -10.16 -10.59 3.93
CA HIS A 121 -10.83 -9.46 4.58
C HIS A 121 -12.22 -9.31 3.99
N SER A 122 -13.22 -9.11 4.85
CA SER A 122 -14.62 -8.97 4.44
C SER A 122 -15.17 -7.63 4.93
N SER A 123 -15.94 -6.98 4.06
CA SER A 123 -16.72 -5.77 4.32
C SER A 123 -18.13 -5.96 3.76
N VAL A 124 -19.00 -4.96 3.93
CA VAL A 124 -20.34 -4.99 3.32
C VAL A 124 -20.27 -5.05 1.79
N HIS A 125 -19.24 -4.45 1.17
CA HIS A 125 -19.10 -4.35 -0.28
C HIS A 125 -18.30 -5.49 -0.89
N TYR A 126 -17.26 -5.96 -0.21
CA TYR A 126 -16.26 -6.84 -0.79
C TYR A 126 -15.75 -7.86 0.22
N THR A 127 -15.51 -9.09 -0.25
CA THR A 127 -14.58 -10.00 0.42
C THR A 127 -13.36 -10.17 -0.47
N LEU A 128 -12.21 -9.66 -0.03
CA LEU A 128 -10.98 -9.58 -0.82
C LEU A 128 -9.84 -10.40 -0.18
N MET A 129 -8.95 -10.90 -1.02
CA MET A 129 -7.70 -11.53 -0.60
C MET A 129 -6.63 -11.34 -1.68
N PHE A 130 -5.44 -10.92 -1.25
CA PHE A 130 -4.26 -10.90 -2.12
C PHE A 130 -3.53 -12.24 -2.06
N LYS A 131 -3.07 -12.74 -3.20
CA LYS A 131 -2.19 -13.91 -3.31
C LYS A 131 -1.10 -13.68 -4.33
N THR A 132 0.01 -14.37 -4.15
CA THR A 132 1.09 -14.47 -5.12
C THR A 132 1.22 -15.92 -5.55
N GLY A 133 1.20 -16.19 -6.86
CA GLY A 133 1.47 -17.51 -7.43
C GLY A 133 2.96 -17.87 -7.36
N ASP A 134 3.28 -19.13 -7.66
CA ASP A 134 4.67 -19.63 -7.63
C ASP A 134 5.57 -18.93 -8.66
N ASP A 135 4.99 -18.46 -9.76
CA ASP A 135 5.65 -17.66 -10.80
C ASP A 135 5.81 -16.17 -10.42
N GLY A 136 5.27 -15.77 -9.26
CA GLY A 136 5.22 -14.40 -8.78
C GLY A 136 4.09 -13.56 -9.35
N THR A 137 3.14 -14.15 -10.08
CA THR A 137 1.93 -13.46 -10.55
C THR A 137 1.09 -13.04 -9.34
N ALA A 138 0.65 -11.79 -9.31
CA ALA A 138 -0.22 -11.27 -8.27
C ALA A 138 -1.69 -11.49 -8.64
N TYR A 139 -2.46 -11.96 -7.67
CA TYR A 139 -3.89 -12.19 -7.77
C TYR A 139 -4.59 -11.38 -6.69
N VAL A 140 -5.54 -10.54 -7.09
CA VAL A 140 -6.54 -9.99 -6.18
C VAL A 140 -7.80 -10.81 -6.37
N LEU A 141 -8.19 -11.54 -5.35
CA LEU A 141 -9.33 -12.45 -5.39
C LEU A 141 -10.51 -11.82 -4.66
N SER A 142 -11.70 -11.97 -5.22
CA SER A 142 -12.95 -11.60 -4.59
C SER A 142 -13.90 -12.79 -4.46
N ARG A 143 -14.84 -12.68 -3.53
CA ARG A 143 -16.06 -13.48 -3.50
C ARG A 143 -17.19 -12.77 -2.74
N GLY A 144 -18.40 -13.30 -2.85
CA GLY A 144 -19.61 -12.53 -2.55
C GLY A 144 -20.09 -12.45 -1.10
N ILE A 145 -19.69 -13.36 -0.20
CA ILE A 145 -20.34 -13.46 1.12
C ILE A 145 -19.39 -13.16 2.27
N ASP A 146 -18.41 -14.02 2.51
CA ASP A 146 -17.50 -13.92 3.65
C ASP A 146 -16.23 -14.72 3.40
N CYS A 147 -15.38 -14.84 4.44
CA CYS A 147 -14.13 -15.56 4.39
C CYS A 147 -14.22 -17.09 4.46
N ASP A 148 -15.41 -17.68 4.41
CA ASP A 148 -15.58 -19.14 4.53
C ASP A 148 -16.44 -19.75 3.42
N ARG A 149 -17.23 -18.95 2.69
CA ARG A 149 -18.23 -19.46 1.74
C ARG A 149 -18.01 -19.02 0.30
N GLY A 150 -18.25 -19.94 -0.63
CA GLY A 150 -18.25 -19.70 -2.07
C GLY A 150 -16.88 -19.78 -2.74
N PRO A 151 -16.85 -19.93 -4.09
CA PRO A 151 -15.61 -19.97 -4.86
C PRO A 151 -14.96 -18.59 -4.91
N TRP A 152 -13.63 -18.57 -5.05
CA TRP A 152 -12.87 -17.36 -5.33
C TRP A 152 -12.87 -17.08 -6.83
N SER A 153 -13.01 -15.80 -7.18
CA SER A 153 -12.84 -15.27 -8.53
C SER A 153 -11.79 -14.17 -8.54
N ASN A 154 -11.24 -13.86 -9.70
CA ASN A 154 -10.36 -12.73 -9.88
C ASN A 154 -11.16 -11.42 -9.77
N PHE A 155 -10.78 -10.56 -8.82
CA PHE A 155 -11.30 -9.20 -8.69
C PHE A 155 -10.70 -8.27 -9.75
N THR A 156 -9.40 -8.45 -10.01
CA THR A 156 -8.68 -7.85 -11.13
C THR A 156 -8.07 -8.97 -11.96
N GLU A 157 -7.73 -8.66 -13.21
CA GLU A 157 -6.91 -9.58 -14.02
C GLU A 157 -5.61 -9.94 -13.29
N PRO A 158 -5.13 -11.20 -13.39
CA PRO A 158 -3.84 -11.59 -12.81
C PRO A 158 -2.70 -10.74 -13.36
N ILE A 159 -1.90 -10.16 -12.46
CA ILE A 159 -0.82 -9.24 -12.84
C ILE A 159 0.50 -10.01 -12.85
N PRO A 160 1.14 -10.18 -14.02
CA PRO A 160 2.44 -10.86 -14.09
C PRO A 160 3.49 -10.15 -13.25
N LYS A 161 4.39 -10.91 -12.63
CA LYS A 161 5.53 -10.37 -11.85
C LYS A 161 6.32 -9.31 -12.63
N THR A 162 6.44 -9.48 -13.94
CA THR A 162 7.18 -8.59 -14.85
C THR A 162 6.55 -7.21 -15.05
N MET A 163 5.34 -6.98 -14.53
CA MET A 163 4.65 -5.68 -14.57
C MET A 163 4.74 -4.93 -13.23
N ILE A 164 4.81 -5.65 -12.11
CA ILE A 164 4.78 -5.06 -10.75
C ILE A 164 6.05 -4.26 -10.47
N ASN A 165 5.90 -3.03 -9.96
CA ASN A 165 7.00 -2.11 -9.60
C ASN A 165 7.95 -1.76 -10.77
N THR A 166 7.51 -1.94 -12.02
CA THR A 166 8.35 -1.64 -13.21
C THR A 166 8.05 -0.28 -13.84
N GLY A 167 6.90 0.33 -13.52
CA GLY A 167 6.39 1.54 -14.19
C GLY A 167 5.86 1.30 -15.61
N LYS A 168 5.86 0.06 -16.10
CA LYS A 168 5.25 -0.31 -17.38
C LYS A 168 3.72 -0.27 -17.28
N CYS A 169 3.09 0.07 -18.40
CA CYS A 169 1.64 0.03 -18.53
C CYS A 169 1.18 -1.44 -18.71
N PHE A 170 0.42 -1.94 -17.75
CA PHE A 170 -0.30 -3.21 -17.85
C PHE A 170 -1.62 -2.95 -18.59
N VAL A 171 -1.80 -3.62 -19.72
CA VAL A 171 -3.01 -3.55 -20.55
C VAL A 171 -3.67 -4.93 -20.53
N GLY A 172 -4.70 -5.03 -19.72
CA GLY A 172 -5.61 -6.17 -19.62
C GLY A 172 -6.83 -6.02 -20.53
N GLU A 173 -7.75 -6.98 -20.43
CA GLU A 173 -9.06 -6.97 -21.10
C GLU A 173 -9.93 -5.79 -20.65
N HIS A 174 -9.89 -5.45 -19.36
CA HIS A 174 -10.70 -4.40 -18.73
C HIS A 174 -9.89 -3.46 -17.84
N THR A 175 -8.58 -3.68 -17.72
CA THR A 175 -7.70 -2.92 -16.83
C THR A 175 -6.56 -2.30 -17.61
N ILE A 176 -6.42 -0.98 -17.57
CA ILE A 176 -5.21 -0.29 -18.01
C ILE A 176 -4.60 0.38 -16.79
N ALA A 177 -3.46 -0.12 -16.32
CA ALA A 177 -2.89 0.33 -15.06
C ALA A 177 -1.36 0.27 -14.98
N LYS A 178 -0.78 1.07 -14.10
CA LYS A 178 0.53 0.78 -13.50
C LYS A 178 0.29 0.14 -12.13
N VAL A 179 1.06 -0.90 -11.81
CA VAL A 179 0.82 -1.72 -10.63
C VAL A 179 2.07 -1.75 -9.75
N TYR A 180 1.87 -1.46 -8.47
CA TYR A 180 2.94 -1.38 -7.48
C TYR A 180 2.62 -2.20 -6.25
N LEU A 181 3.55 -3.06 -5.82
CA LEU A 181 3.46 -3.73 -4.53
C LEU A 181 4.33 -2.96 -3.54
N VAL A 182 3.68 -2.23 -2.63
CA VAL A 182 4.31 -1.23 -1.77
C VAL A 182 4.28 -1.69 -0.33
N ASN A 183 5.40 -1.52 0.39
CA ASN A 183 5.45 -1.73 1.82
C ASN A 183 5.19 -0.39 2.55
N GLY A 184 4.11 -0.32 3.32
CA GLY A 184 3.72 0.88 4.07
C GLY A 184 4.68 1.30 5.18
N SER A 185 5.70 0.48 5.53
CA SER A 185 6.77 0.89 6.45
C SER A 185 7.87 1.70 5.78
N THR A 186 7.97 1.68 4.44
CA THR A 186 9.01 2.41 3.71
C THR A 186 8.59 3.87 3.53
N SER A 187 9.21 4.77 4.30
CA SER A 187 9.37 6.16 3.85
C SER A 187 9.96 6.12 2.45
N SER A 188 9.31 6.78 1.50
CA SER A 188 9.71 6.89 0.09
C SER A 188 11.22 6.84 -0.12
N SER A 189 11.75 5.66 -0.46
CA SER A 189 13.12 5.55 -0.93
C SER A 189 13.13 6.08 -2.34
N THR A 190 13.63 7.30 -2.50
CA THR A 190 14.22 7.78 -3.75
C THR A 190 15.03 6.64 -4.36
N SER A 191 14.81 6.38 -5.65
CA SER A 191 15.57 5.41 -6.46
C SER A 191 17.06 5.67 -6.27
N THR A 192 17.71 4.93 -5.36
CA THR A 192 19.15 5.01 -5.19
C THR A 192 19.72 3.94 -6.10
N SER A 193 20.08 4.35 -7.31
CA SER A 193 20.86 3.53 -8.22
C SER A 193 22.10 3.02 -7.50
N ALA A 194 22.25 1.70 -7.47
CA ALA A 194 23.43 1.04 -6.95
C ALA A 194 24.67 1.50 -7.72
N ASN A 195 25.59 2.16 -7.04
CA ASN A 195 26.97 2.30 -7.50
C ASN A 195 27.88 1.53 -6.57
N THR A 196 28.29 0.37 -7.05
CA THR A 196 29.43 -0.41 -6.57
C THR A 196 30.68 0.46 -6.57
N SER A 197 31.38 0.59 -5.46
CA SER A 197 32.81 0.89 -5.48
C SER A 197 33.53 0.30 -4.28
N VAL A 198 34.76 -0.08 -4.57
CA VAL A 198 35.62 -1.05 -3.89
C VAL A 198 36.33 -0.40 -2.70
N ALA A 199 36.72 -1.25 -1.75
CA ALA A 199 37.39 -0.98 -0.49
C ALA A 199 38.61 -0.06 -0.56
N THR A 200 38.86 0.68 0.52
CA THR A 200 40.21 1.03 0.96
C THR A 200 40.27 1.03 2.49
N SER A 201 41.17 0.20 3.02
CA SER A 201 41.49 0.04 4.43
C SER A 201 42.09 1.31 5.04
N ALA A 202 41.71 1.65 6.27
CA ALA A 202 42.54 2.45 7.16
C ALA A 202 42.42 1.93 8.60
N THR A 203 43.60 1.71 9.17
CA THR A 203 43.90 1.03 10.42
C THR A 203 44.00 2.02 11.58
N ASN A 204 43.75 1.51 12.80
CA ASN A 204 44.07 2.03 14.14
C ASN A 204 43.18 3.11 14.78
N GLY A 205 42.71 2.81 16.00
CA GLY A 205 42.16 3.84 16.88
C GLY A 205 41.42 3.39 18.14
N ARG A 206 41.98 2.43 18.90
CA ARG A 206 41.78 2.16 20.35
C ARG A 206 40.79 3.08 21.10
N GLY A 207 39.64 2.55 21.53
CA GLY A 207 38.67 3.23 22.39
C GLY A 207 37.96 2.25 23.32
N THR A 208 38.22 2.41 24.61
CA THR A 208 37.92 1.56 25.76
C THR A 208 36.44 1.23 25.95
N ALA A 209 36.19 0.00 26.41
CA ALA A 209 34.90 -0.50 26.86
C ALA A 209 34.29 0.33 28.00
N ASN A 210 32.97 0.47 28.00
CA ASN A 210 32.22 0.40 29.24
C ASN A 210 30.80 -0.16 29.01
N THR A 211 30.53 -1.17 29.81
CA THR A 211 29.35 -2.00 29.92
C THR A 211 28.22 -1.23 30.61
N THR A 212 27.00 -1.30 30.07
CA THR A 212 25.81 -1.27 30.93
C THR A 212 24.67 -2.01 30.22
N ALA A 213 24.42 -3.22 30.71
CA ALA A 213 23.21 -3.97 30.42
C ALA A 213 22.05 -3.33 31.17
N SER A 214 20.91 -3.14 30.50
CA SER A 214 19.64 -3.03 31.19
C SER A 214 18.60 -3.83 30.43
N SER A 215 18.39 -5.04 30.93
CA SER A 215 17.31 -5.94 30.59
C SER A 215 16.04 -5.49 31.31
N SER A 216 14.98 -5.18 30.57
CA SER A 216 13.63 -5.13 31.12
C SER A 216 12.73 -6.04 30.29
N ALA A 217 12.67 -7.30 30.73
CA ALA A 217 11.62 -8.24 30.37
C ALA A 217 10.29 -7.69 30.90
N MET A 218 9.32 -7.45 30.02
CA MET A 218 7.96 -7.13 30.43
C MET A 218 7.03 -8.30 30.15
N ARG A 219 6.28 -8.62 31.20
CA ARG A 219 5.58 -9.86 31.50
C ARG A 219 4.43 -10.17 30.55
N THR A 220 4.34 -11.45 30.22
CA THR A 220 3.14 -12.18 29.81
C THR A 220 2.07 -12.12 30.91
N THR A 221 0.85 -11.74 30.55
CA THR A 221 -0.36 -12.10 31.31
C THR A 221 -1.33 -12.80 30.39
N LEU A 222 -1.40 -14.11 30.60
CA LEU A 222 -2.39 -15.04 30.10
C LEU A 222 -3.67 -14.83 30.93
N SER A 223 -4.77 -14.41 30.30
CA SER A 223 -6.11 -14.50 30.91
C SER A 223 -6.94 -15.47 30.10
N MET A 224 -7.10 -16.67 30.66
CA MET A 224 -8.20 -17.56 30.33
C MET A 224 -9.48 -16.96 30.91
N LEU A 225 -10.52 -16.79 30.10
CA LEU A 225 -11.89 -16.76 30.61
C LEU A 225 -12.68 -17.84 29.89
N ILE A 226 -12.90 -18.92 30.65
CA ILE A 226 -13.90 -19.94 30.37
C ILE A 226 -15.24 -19.35 30.81
N LEU A 227 -16.23 -19.32 29.94
CA LEU A 227 -17.63 -19.38 30.35
C LEU A 227 -18.39 -20.28 29.38
N ALA A 228 -18.65 -21.50 29.85
CA ALA A 228 -19.67 -22.37 29.29
C ALA A 228 -20.97 -22.08 30.04
N ILE A 229 -22.05 -21.77 29.33
CA ILE A 229 -23.42 -22.08 29.78
C ILE A 229 -24.20 -22.56 28.57
N ALA A 230 -24.67 -23.80 28.68
CA ALA A 230 -25.62 -24.45 27.81
C ALA A 230 -27.04 -23.96 28.12
N SER A 231 -27.89 -23.86 27.09
CA SER A 231 -29.34 -24.06 27.25
C SER A 231 -29.98 -24.37 25.90
N THR A 232 -30.34 -25.64 25.77
CA THR A 232 -31.36 -26.24 24.90
C THR A 232 -32.72 -25.58 25.04
N PHE A 233 -33.49 -25.46 23.96
CA PHE A 233 -34.96 -25.55 23.79
C PHE A 233 -35.27 -25.11 22.35
N ALA A 234 -36.20 -25.61 21.56
CA ALA A 234 -37.10 -26.77 21.57
C ALA A 234 -37.62 -26.87 20.12
N ALA A 235 -38.11 -28.06 19.75
CA ALA A 235 -38.84 -28.28 18.50
C ALA A 235 -40.06 -27.35 18.34
N ILE A 236 -40.34 -26.95 17.10
CA ILE A 236 -41.60 -27.11 16.34
C ILE A 236 -41.24 -26.99 14.85
#